data_AF-A0A7C4CUZ4-F1
#
_entry.id   AF-A0A7C4CUZ4-F1
#
_cell.length_a   1.000
_cell.length_b   1.000
_cell.length_c   1.000
_cell.angle_alpha   90.00
_cell.angle_beta   90.00
_cell.angle_gamma   90.00
#
_symmetry.space_group_name_H-M   'P 1'
#
loop_
_entity.id
_entity.type
_entity.pdbx_description
1 polymer ?
#
loop_
_entity_poly.entity_id
_entity_poly.type
_entity_poly.pdbx_seq_one_letter_code
_entity_poly.pdbx_strand_id
1 'polypeptide(L)'
;MSAINFRSKLFTLLVKEFETFIPQFKPYTTDYQLVVYASKDFETWLKVKMDIDDIRVIYKRLEEDLRNNPRDFRTSLNFWVDMWLKKWRERVRILSTKFEMPRDHVERIKRARKILQEMDWKNELKAMTIKKLVEYGEVCMIEFIADNLVVEEIAKRLQRANKDAIVALDPLSIYSAVSSRIMRLPKERGPLVYLNIKPNLFQNYY
;
A
#
# COMPACT_ATOMS: atom_id res chain seq x y z
N MET A 1 29.25 0.03 -6.49
CA MET A 1 28.06 0.73 -7.05
C MET A 1 27.04 0.91 -5.94
N SER A 2 26.42 2.09 -5.84
CA SER A 2 25.54 2.46 -4.71
C SER A 2 24.10 1.96 -4.90
N ALA A 3 23.37 1.73 -3.79
CA ALA A 3 21.97 1.31 -3.78
C ALA A 3 21.01 2.22 -4.58
N ILE A 4 21.41 3.49 -4.80
CA ILE A 4 20.69 4.46 -5.64
C ILE A 4 20.57 3.95 -7.09
N ASN A 5 21.59 3.24 -7.59
CA ASN A 5 21.63 2.76 -8.97
C ASN A 5 20.56 1.66 -9.23
N PHE A 6 20.37 0.76 -8.27
CA PHE A 6 19.42 -0.33 -8.47
C PHE A 6 17.96 0.12 -8.37
N ARG A 7 17.64 1.13 -7.55
CA ARG A 7 16.28 1.68 -7.47
C ARG A 7 15.78 2.19 -8.83
N SER A 8 16.60 2.97 -9.53
CA SER A 8 16.26 3.44 -10.87
C SER A 8 16.14 2.28 -11.86
N LYS A 9 17.01 1.27 -11.75
CA LYS A 9 16.95 0.07 -12.58
C LYS A 9 15.66 -0.73 -12.34
N LEU A 10 15.26 -0.92 -11.09
CA LEU A 10 14.01 -1.58 -10.71
C LEU A 10 12.81 -0.84 -11.28
N PHE A 11 12.79 0.49 -11.19
CA PHE A 11 11.75 1.31 -11.81
C PHE A 11 11.66 1.04 -13.32
N THR A 12 12.78 1.05 -14.04
CA THR A 12 12.82 0.73 -15.47
C THR A 12 12.36 -0.70 -15.78
N LEU A 13 12.69 -1.67 -14.92
CA LEU A 13 12.23 -3.05 -15.08
C LEU A 13 10.71 -3.14 -14.91
N LEU A 14 10.16 -2.49 -13.89
CA LEU A 14 8.71 -2.41 -13.68
C LEU A 14 8.02 -1.77 -14.88
N VAL A 15 8.52 -0.65 -15.40
CA VAL A 15 7.98 -0.01 -16.62
C VAL A 15 7.84 -1.03 -17.76
N LYS A 16 8.90 -1.80 -18.04
CA LYS A 16 8.89 -2.81 -19.10
C LYS A 16 7.87 -3.90 -18.85
N GLU A 17 7.72 -4.35 -17.61
CA GLU A 17 6.69 -5.34 -17.28
C GLU A 17 5.28 -4.75 -17.44
N PHE A 18 5.02 -3.51 -17.00
CA PHE A 18 3.73 -2.85 -17.20
C PHE A 18 3.37 -2.70 -18.68
N GLU A 19 4.33 -2.41 -19.56
CA GLU A 19 4.13 -2.36 -21.03
C GLU A 19 3.60 -3.70 -21.58
N THR A 20 3.93 -4.83 -20.95
CA THR A 20 3.40 -6.14 -21.38
C THR A 20 1.94 -6.35 -21.02
N PHE A 21 1.45 -5.69 -19.95
CA PHE A 21 0.07 -5.83 -19.47
C PHE A 21 -0.86 -4.72 -19.95
N ILE A 22 -0.31 -3.56 -20.32
CA ILE A 22 -1.07 -2.36 -20.66
C ILE A 22 -0.62 -1.86 -22.04
N PRO A 23 -1.30 -2.25 -23.13
CA PRO A 23 -0.87 -1.92 -24.50
C PRO A 23 -0.74 -0.42 -24.81
N GLN A 24 -1.44 0.44 -24.06
CA GLN A 24 -1.42 1.90 -24.24
C GLN A 24 -0.59 2.64 -23.18
N PHE A 25 0.24 1.91 -22.43
CA PHE A 25 1.00 2.45 -21.30
C PHE A 25 1.94 3.58 -21.70
N LYS A 26 1.84 4.71 -21.01
CA LYS A 26 2.67 5.90 -21.22
C LYS A 26 3.46 6.23 -19.94
N PRO A 27 4.63 5.61 -19.72
CA PRO A 27 5.38 5.71 -18.46
C PRO A 27 5.94 7.11 -18.16
N TYR A 28 5.98 8.01 -19.14
CA TYR A 28 6.51 9.37 -19.01
C TYR A 28 5.43 10.45 -18.94
N THR A 29 4.16 10.07 -18.80
CA THR A 29 3.05 11.01 -18.64
C THR A 29 2.25 10.69 -17.39
N THR A 30 1.04 10.19 -17.56
CA THR A 30 0.04 9.97 -16.51
C THR A 30 0.28 8.67 -15.78
N ASP A 31 0.81 7.67 -16.48
CA ASP A 31 0.97 6.31 -15.97
C ASP A 31 2.24 6.18 -15.12
N TYR A 32 3.10 7.20 -15.11
CA TYR A 32 4.26 7.30 -14.22
C TYR A 32 3.88 7.07 -12.75
N GLN A 33 2.76 7.65 -12.30
CA GLN A 33 2.31 7.52 -10.91
C GLN A 33 1.98 6.06 -10.55
N LEU A 34 1.44 5.29 -11.50
CA LEU A 34 1.15 3.87 -11.30
C LEU A 34 2.44 3.10 -10.95
N VAL A 35 3.52 3.35 -11.70
CA VAL A 35 4.82 2.71 -11.46
C VAL A 35 5.43 3.18 -10.14
N VAL A 36 5.26 4.44 -9.77
CA VAL A 36 5.73 4.94 -8.46
C VAL A 36 5.05 4.19 -7.32
N TYR A 37 3.72 4.01 -7.39
CA TYR A 37 2.99 3.22 -6.40
C TYR A 37 3.46 1.76 -6.39
N ALA A 38 3.53 1.13 -7.56
CA ALA A 38 3.98 -0.26 -7.67
C ALA A 38 5.41 -0.47 -7.17
N SER A 39 6.34 0.44 -7.50
CA SER A 39 7.72 0.37 -7.02
C SER A 39 7.78 0.43 -5.50
N LYS A 40 7.00 1.33 -4.88
CA LYS A 40 6.96 1.44 -3.43
C LYS A 40 6.35 0.19 -2.78
N ASP A 41 5.25 -0.30 -3.33
CA ASP A 41 4.60 -1.51 -2.83
C ASP A 41 5.50 -2.74 -2.98
N PHE A 42 6.27 -2.84 -4.08
CA PHE A 42 7.21 -3.93 -4.27
C PHE A 42 8.33 -3.90 -3.24
N GLU A 43 8.90 -2.71 -2.96
CA GLU A 43 9.89 -2.53 -1.90
C GLU A 43 9.32 -2.98 -0.54
N THR A 44 8.11 -2.53 -0.17
CA THR A 44 7.44 -2.92 1.08
C THR A 44 7.16 -4.42 1.14
N TRP A 45 6.67 -5.01 0.05
CA TRP A 45 6.36 -6.43 -0.03
C TRP A 45 7.62 -7.29 0.12
N LEU A 46 8.73 -6.91 -0.53
CA LEU A 46 10.00 -7.61 -0.42
C LEU A 46 10.58 -7.55 0.99
N LYS A 47 10.51 -6.39 1.66
CA LYS A 47 10.96 -6.26 3.06
C LYS A 47 10.28 -7.28 3.96
N VAL A 48 8.96 -7.44 3.80
CA VAL A 48 8.19 -8.42 4.57
C VAL A 48 8.52 -9.85 4.16
N LYS A 49 8.54 -10.16 2.85
CA LYS A 49 8.75 -11.54 2.37
C LYS A 49 10.16 -12.07 2.61
N MET A 50 11.16 -11.18 2.63
CA MET A 50 12.54 -11.54 2.90
C MET A 50 12.92 -11.38 4.37
N ASP A 51 12.05 -10.80 5.20
CA ASP A 51 12.31 -10.45 6.60
C ASP A 51 13.59 -9.57 6.74
N ILE A 52 13.70 -8.56 5.87
CA ILE A 52 14.84 -7.64 5.79
C ILE A 52 14.35 -6.20 5.75
N ASP A 53 14.70 -5.39 6.74
CA ASP A 53 14.32 -3.98 6.78
C ASP A 53 15.20 -3.08 5.91
N ASP A 54 16.49 -3.43 5.74
CA ASP A 54 17.43 -2.64 4.95
C ASP A 54 17.24 -2.90 3.44
N ILE A 55 16.62 -1.95 2.77
CA ILE A 55 16.35 -2.00 1.33
C ILE A 55 17.62 -2.14 0.48
N ARG A 56 18.78 -1.70 0.98
CA ARG A 56 20.06 -1.81 0.25
C ARG A 56 20.50 -3.27 0.13
N VAL A 57 20.23 -4.08 1.15
CA VAL A 57 20.50 -5.53 1.14
C VAL A 57 19.58 -6.22 0.13
N ILE A 58 18.29 -5.85 0.11
CA ILE A 58 17.33 -6.36 -0.86
C ILE A 58 17.78 -6.02 -2.29
N TYR A 59 18.16 -4.78 -2.56
CA TYR A 59 18.64 -4.37 -3.89
C TYR A 59 19.88 -5.13 -4.34
N LYS A 60 20.83 -5.38 -3.42
CA LYS A 60 22.00 -6.20 -3.75
C LYS A 60 21.59 -7.62 -4.16
N ARG A 61 20.67 -8.25 -3.42
CA ARG A 61 20.14 -9.59 -3.76
C ARG A 61 19.41 -9.60 -5.10
N LEU A 62 18.52 -8.64 -5.34
CA LEU A 62 17.82 -8.54 -6.62
C LEU A 62 18.79 -8.30 -7.79
N GLU A 63 19.89 -7.59 -7.57
CA GLU A 63 20.93 -7.40 -8.59
C GLU A 63 21.68 -8.69 -8.89
N GLU A 64 22.02 -9.46 -7.86
CA GLU A 64 22.64 -10.79 -7.97
C GLU A 64 21.69 -11.76 -8.70
N ASP A 65 20.41 -11.80 -8.34
CA ASP A 65 19.40 -12.65 -8.98
C ASP A 65 19.21 -12.29 -10.45
N LEU A 66 19.12 -10.98 -10.76
CA LEU A 66 19.00 -10.51 -12.14
C LEU A 66 20.24 -10.86 -12.97
N ARG A 67 21.42 -10.90 -12.37
CA ARG A 67 22.68 -11.24 -13.06
C ARG A 67 22.80 -12.75 -13.29
N ASN A 68 22.50 -13.53 -12.27
CA ASN A 68 22.72 -14.98 -12.27
C ASN A 68 21.58 -15.73 -12.97
N ASN A 69 20.32 -15.29 -12.78
CA ASN A 69 19.12 -15.94 -13.29
C ASN A 69 18.14 -14.91 -13.92
N PRO A 70 18.53 -14.19 -14.98
CA PRO A 70 17.73 -13.09 -15.53
C PRO A 70 16.34 -13.49 -16.02
N ARG A 71 16.17 -14.74 -16.48
CA ARG A 71 14.86 -15.25 -16.94
C ARG A 71 13.91 -15.45 -15.76
N ASP A 72 14.35 -16.17 -14.72
CA ASP A 72 13.55 -16.46 -13.54
C ASP A 72 13.20 -15.19 -12.77
N PHE A 73 14.15 -14.25 -12.67
CA PHE A 73 13.90 -12.93 -12.11
C PHE A 73 12.75 -12.22 -12.85
N ARG A 74 12.80 -12.18 -14.19
CA ARG A 74 11.75 -11.54 -15.00
C ARG A 74 10.42 -12.25 -14.84
N THR A 75 10.39 -13.58 -14.86
CA THR A 75 9.15 -14.35 -14.63
C THR A 75 8.55 -14.03 -13.27
N SER A 76 9.38 -13.93 -12.22
CA SER A 76 8.92 -13.59 -10.87
C SER A 76 8.39 -12.15 -10.79
N LEU A 77 9.09 -11.19 -11.42
CA LEU A 77 8.65 -9.80 -11.47
C LEU A 77 7.34 -9.65 -12.25
N ASN A 78 7.23 -10.31 -13.40
CA ASN A 78 6.03 -10.31 -14.23
C ASN A 78 4.82 -10.86 -13.45
N PHE A 79 5.00 -11.99 -12.76
CA PHE A 79 3.98 -12.58 -11.90
C PHE A 79 3.55 -11.62 -10.78
N TRP A 80 4.51 -10.96 -10.14
CA TRP A 80 4.20 -9.98 -9.10
C TRP A 80 3.44 -8.77 -9.67
N VAL A 81 3.82 -8.25 -10.84
CA VAL A 81 3.14 -7.13 -11.50
C VAL A 81 1.70 -7.49 -11.86
N ASP A 82 1.44 -8.70 -12.36
CA ASP A 82 0.07 -9.19 -12.63
C ASP A 82 -0.77 -9.22 -11.34
N MET A 83 -0.23 -9.79 -10.26
CA MET A 83 -0.90 -9.79 -8.95
C MET A 83 -1.19 -8.38 -8.45
N TRP A 84 -0.21 -7.48 -8.56
CA TRP A 84 -0.33 -6.10 -8.13
C TRP A 84 -1.40 -5.37 -8.94
N LEU A 85 -1.43 -5.52 -10.26
CA LEU A 85 -2.44 -4.92 -11.13
C LEU A 85 -3.86 -5.42 -10.82
N LYS A 86 -4.01 -6.72 -10.55
CA LYS A 86 -5.29 -7.29 -10.10
C LYS A 86 -5.76 -6.62 -8.81
N LYS A 87 -4.88 -6.46 -7.82
CA LYS A 87 -5.20 -5.78 -6.56
C LYS A 87 -5.42 -4.29 -6.73
N TRP A 88 -4.65 -3.61 -7.57
CA TRP A 88 -4.86 -2.19 -7.89
C TRP A 88 -6.28 -1.95 -8.40
N ARG A 89 -6.74 -2.74 -9.38
CA ARG A 89 -8.11 -2.65 -9.92
C ARG A 89 -9.20 -2.94 -8.88
N GLU A 90 -8.92 -3.83 -7.93
CA GLU A 90 -9.85 -4.17 -6.85
C GLU A 90 -9.93 -3.07 -5.78
N ARG A 91 -8.76 -2.54 -5.37
CA ARG A 91 -8.61 -1.71 -4.17
C ARG A 91 -8.65 -0.22 -4.45
N VAL A 92 -8.28 0.23 -5.65
CA VAL A 92 -8.09 1.65 -5.95
C VAL A 92 -9.21 2.16 -6.84
N ARG A 93 -9.95 3.15 -6.34
CA ARG A 93 -10.90 3.93 -7.13
C ARG A 93 -10.37 5.33 -7.33
N ILE A 94 -10.34 5.75 -8.58
CA ILE A 94 -9.86 7.08 -8.96
C ILE A 94 -11.07 8.00 -9.00
N LEU A 95 -11.01 9.07 -8.23
CA LEU A 95 -12.08 10.04 -8.12
C LEU A 95 -11.83 11.17 -9.12
N SER A 96 -12.75 11.31 -10.08
CA SER A 96 -12.76 12.43 -11.05
C SER A 96 -13.28 13.74 -10.45
N THR A 97 -14.03 13.63 -9.35
CA THR A 97 -14.60 14.75 -8.59
C THR A 97 -14.30 14.55 -7.11
N LYS A 98 -14.19 15.65 -6.37
CA LYS A 98 -13.90 15.61 -4.94
C LYS A 98 -15.08 14.97 -4.21
N PHE A 99 -14.87 13.79 -3.64
CA PHE A 99 -15.87 13.15 -2.79
C PHE A 99 -15.99 13.93 -1.48
N GLU A 100 -17.20 14.39 -1.17
CA GLU A 100 -17.48 15.13 0.07
C GLU A 100 -17.97 14.16 1.15
N MET A 101 -17.12 13.96 2.16
CA MET A 101 -17.48 13.23 3.37
C MET A 101 -18.18 14.15 4.38
N PRO A 102 -19.11 13.64 5.21
CA PRO A 102 -19.69 14.42 6.30
C PRO A 102 -18.62 15.07 7.17
N ARG A 103 -18.81 16.34 7.55
CA ARG A 103 -17.80 17.12 8.30
C ARG A 103 -17.36 16.42 9.59
N ASP A 104 -18.31 15.91 10.36
CA ASP A 104 -18.05 15.17 11.61
C ASP A 104 -17.18 13.93 11.39
N HIS A 105 -17.35 13.24 10.26
CA HIS A 105 -16.51 12.09 9.91
C HIS A 105 -15.08 12.55 9.60
N VAL A 106 -14.93 13.62 8.80
CA VAL A 106 -13.62 14.19 8.45
C VAL A 106 -12.87 14.65 9.70
N GLU A 107 -13.54 15.36 10.61
CA GLU A 107 -12.96 15.83 11.86
C GLU A 107 -12.53 14.68 12.77
N ARG A 108 -13.35 13.62 12.86
CA ARG A 108 -13.01 12.43 13.63
C ARG A 108 -11.78 11.70 13.10
N ILE A 109 -11.69 11.54 11.78
CA ILE A 109 -10.51 10.96 11.13
C ILE A 109 -9.27 11.83 11.36
N LYS A 110 -9.38 13.16 11.26
CA LYS A 110 -8.28 14.08 11.58
C LYS A 110 -7.83 13.93 13.03
N ARG A 111 -8.76 13.86 13.98
CA ARG A 111 -8.45 13.64 15.40
C ARG A 111 -7.76 12.29 15.63
N ALA A 112 -8.26 11.22 15.02
CA ALA A 112 -7.66 9.90 15.09
C ALA A 112 -6.22 9.88 14.54
N ARG A 113 -5.97 10.56 13.40
CA ARG A 113 -4.62 10.71 12.85
C ARG A 113 -3.69 11.46 13.81
N LYS A 114 -4.16 12.55 14.43
CA LYS A 114 -3.35 13.32 15.40
C LYS A 114 -2.96 12.44 16.59
N ILE A 115 -3.92 11.73 17.16
CA ILE A 115 -3.70 10.78 18.26
C ILE A 115 -2.68 9.70 17.86
N LEU A 116 -2.84 9.09 16.68
CA LEU A 116 -1.87 8.10 16.18
C LEU A 116 -0.45 8.67 16.04
N GLN A 117 -0.31 9.94 15.67
CA GLN A 117 1.02 10.56 15.55
C GLN A 117 1.71 10.80 16.90
N GLU A 118 0.93 10.95 17.97
CA GLU A 118 1.40 11.16 19.34
C GLU A 118 1.69 9.82 20.08
N MET A 119 1.33 8.68 19.50
CA MET A 119 1.59 7.36 20.07
C MET A 119 3.02 6.89 19.82
N ASP A 120 3.72 6.50 20.89
CA ASP A 120 5.09 5.99 20.83
C ASP A 120 5.23 4.74 19.95
N TRP A 121 4.22 3.87 19.97
CA TRP A 121 4.19 2.58 19.29
C TRP A 121 3.62 2.64 17.86
N LYS A 122 3.36 3.84 17.30
CA LYS A 122 2.72 3.99 15.97
C LYS A 122 3.47 3.27 14.85
N ASN A 123 4.80 3.28 14.89
CA ASN A 123 5.64 2.66 13.88
C ASN A 123 5.58 1.13 13.98
N GLU A 124 5.61 0.60 15.20
CA GLU A 124 5.51 -0.83 15.45
C GLU A 124 4.13 -1.36 15.05
N LEU A 125 3.05 -0.67 15.46
CA LEU A 125 1.70 -1.04 15.05
C LEU A 125 1.55 -1.05 13.53
N LYS A 126 2.09 -0.02 12.85
CA LYS A 126 2.09 0.03 11.38
C LYS A 126 2.86 -1.13 10.79
N ALA A 127 4.06 -1.44 11.28
CA ALA A 127 4.89 -2.54 10.80
C ALA A 127 4.18 -3.90 10.95
N MET A 128 3.58 -4.17 12.12
CA MET A 128 2.80 -5.39 12.36
C MET A 128 1.58 -5.48 11.44
N THR A 129 0.93 -4.35 11.18
CA THR A 129 -0.23 -4.26 10.28
C THR A 129 0.17 -4.53 8.83
N ILE A 130 1.27 -3.94 8.36
CA ILE A 130 1.86 -4.19 7.04
C ILE A 130 2.22 -5.67 6.87
N LYS A 131 2.92 -6.25 7.85
CA LYS A 131 3.28 -7.67 7.84
C LYS A 131 2.03 -8.54 7.67
N LYS A 132 1.00 -8.27 8.46
CA LYS A 132 -0.28 -9.01 8.40
C LYS A 132 -0.99 -8.88 7.05
N LEU A 133 -1.00 -7.70 6.46
CA LEU A 133 -1.58 -7.46 5.12
C LEU A 133 -0.87 -8.31 4.05
N VAL A 134 0.45 -8.31 4.05
CA VAL A 134 1.27 -9.09 3.09
C VAL A 134 1.12 -10.60 3.30
N GLU A 135 1.00 -11.06 4.55
CA GLU A 135 0.68 -12.46 4.88
C GLU A 135 -0.68 -12.89 4.31
N TYR A 136 -1.67 -11.98 4.30
CA TYR A 136 -3.01 -12.22 3.76
C TYR A 136 -3.15 -11.85 2.28
N GLY A 137 -2.03 -11.69 1.57
CA GLY A 137 -1.99 -11.57 0.11
C GLY A 137 -2.29 -10.17 -0.43
N GLU A 138 -2.28 -9.14 0.43
CA GLU A 138 -2.32 -7.76 -0.04
C GLU A 138 -0.94 -7.35 -0.53
N VAL A 139 -0.87 -6.93 -1.80
CA VAL A 139 0.37 -6.52 -2.46
C VAL A 139 0.33 -5.08 -2.95
N CYS A 140 -0.83 -4.42 -2.88
CA CYS A 140 -1.07 -3.10 -3.46
C CYS A 140 -1.52 -2.11 -2.38
N MET A 141 -0.98 -0.88 -2.42
CA MET A 141 -1.24 0.21 -1.49
C MET A 141 -1.04 -0.18 -0.01
N ILE A 142 -0.08 -1.07 0.27
CA ILE A 142 0.03 -1.80 1.54
C ILE A 142 0.13 -0.84 2.73
N GLU A 143 1.06 0.14 2.64
CA GLU A 143 1.26 1.12 3.71
C GLU A 143 0.05 2.02 3.92
N PHE A 144 -0.62 2.41 2.82
CA PHE A 144 -1.77 3.30 2.88
C PHE A 144 -2.99 2.60 3.49
N ILE A 145 -3.23 1.35 3.11
CA ILE A 145 -4.27 0.50 3.70
C ILE A 145 -3.97 0.29 5.18
N ALA A 146 -2.72 -0.02 5.54
CA ALA A 146 -2.31 -0.18 6.94
C ALA A 146 -2.62 1.08 7.78
N ASP A 147 -2.19 2.26 7.30
CA ASP A 147 -2.43 3.53 7.99
C ASP A 147 -3.94 3.80 8.16
N ASN A 148 -4.73 3.58 7.10
CA ASN A 148 -6.17 3.84 7.15
C ASN A 148 -6.89 2.88 8.10
N LEU A 149 -6.58 1.58 8.09
CA LEU A 149 -7.22 0.61 8.98
C LEU A 149 -6.99 0.97 10.45
N VAL A 150 -5.78 1.38 10.81
CA VAL A 150 -5.45 1.82 12.18
C VAL A 150 -6.21 3.09 12.53
N VAL A 151 -6.19 4.09 11.65
CA VAL A 151 -6.90 5.36 11.86
C VAL A 151 -8.41 5.17 11.98
N GLU A 152 -9.00 4.31 11.15
CA GLU A 152 -10.43 3.97 11.19
C GLU A 152 -10.81 3.30 12.51
N GLU A 153 -10.00 2.36 13.01
CA GLU A 153 -10.26 1.71 14.29
C GLU A 153 -10.15 2.70 15.46
N ILE A 154 -9.16 3.60 15.46
CA ILE A 154 -9.07 4.69 16.44
C ILE A 154 -10.31 5.61 16.34
N ALA A 155 -10.68 6.04 15.14
CA ALA A 155 -11.84 6.92 14.93
C ALA A 155 -13.15 6.26 15.41
N LYS A 156 -13.31 4.96 15.17
CA LYS A 156 -14.46 4.17 15.64
C LYS A 156 -14.50 4.10 17.17
N ARG A 157 -13.36 3.97 17.84
CA ARG A 157 -13.28 4.02 19.31
C ARG A 157 -13.62 5.40 19.86
N LEU A 158 -13.13 6.47 19.22
CA LEU A 158 -13.49 7.84 19.58
C LEU A 158 -15.00 8.10 19.47
N GLN A 159 -15.65 7.59 18.41
CA GLN A 159 -17.10 7.71 18.25
C GLN A 159 -17.87 7.07 19.41
N ARG A 160 -17.41 5.92 19.91
CA ARG A 160 -18.05 5.18 21.00
C ARG A 160 -17.83 5.82 22.37
N ALA A 161 -16.73 6.54 22.54
CA ALA A 161 -16.34 7.15 23.81
C ALA A 161 -17.05 8.47 24.14
N ASN A 162 -17.95 8.97 23.28
CA ASN A 162 -18.83 10.14 23.55
C ASN A 162 -19.83 9.93 24.71
N LYS A 163 -19.51 9.07 25.70
CA LYS A 163 -20.31 8.73 26.88
C LYS A 163 -19.45 8.69 28.17
N ASP A 164 -18.54 9.66 28.34
CA ASP A 164 -17.74 9.86 29.57
C ASP A 164 -16.71 8.77 29.92
N ALA A 165 -16.39 7.87 28.98
CA ALA A 165 -15.39 6.82 29.20
C ALA A 165 -14.01 7.21 28.64
N ILE A 166 -12.96 6.95 29.42
CA ILE A 166 -11.56 6.99 28.94
C ILE A 166 -11.45 6.06 27.73
N VAL A 167 -11.04 6.61 26.58
CA VAL A 167 -10.80 5.79 25.38
C VAL A 167 -9.57 4.93 25.66
N ALA A 168 -9.76 3.65 25.96
CA ALA A 168 -8.66 2.71 26.04
C ALA A 168 -8.08 2.50 24.63
N LEU A 169 -7.04 3.29 24.32
CA LEU A 169 -6.24 3.17 23.10
C LEU A 169 -5.04 2.28 23.36
N ASP A 170 -5.33 1.05 23.79
CA ASP A 170 -4.32 0.02 23.93
C ASP A 170 -3.87 -0.48 22.54
N PRO A 171 -2.56 -0.45 22.22
CA PRO A 171 -2.03 -0.88 20.92
C PRO A 171 -2.38 -2.31 20.56
N LEU A 172 -2.33 -3.24 21.51
CA LEU A 172 -2.60 -4.66 21.25
C LEU A 172 -4.07 -4.88 20.90
N SER A 173 -4.96 -4.19 21.60
CA SER A 173 -6.38 -4.17 21.32
C SER A 173 -6.68 -3.59 19.92
N ILE A 174 -6.01 -2.49 19.53
CA ILE A 174 -6.16 -1.91 18.19
C ILE A 174 -5.65 -2.89 17.14
N TYR A 175 -4.46 -3.46 17.34
CA TYR A 175 -3.89 -4.45 16.43
C TYR A 175 -4.80 -5.67 16.28
N SER A 176 -5.35 -6.20 17.37
CA SER A 176 -6.27 -7.35 17.33
C SER A 176 -7.50 -7.08 16.47
N ALA A 177 -8.11 -5.89 16.63
CA ALA A 177 -9.25 -5.48 15.81
C ALA A 177 -8.87 -5.29 14.33
N VAL A 178 -7.75 -4.65 14.05
CA VAL A 178 -7.22 -4.44 12.68
C VAL A 178 -6.84 -5.77 12.04
N SER A 179 -6.19 -6.67 12.76
CA SER A 179 -5.82 -8.02 12.29
C SER A 179 -7.07 -8.82 11.91
N SER A 180 -8.10 -8.81 12.76
CA SER A 180 -9.40 -9.44 12.46
C SER A 180 -10.10 -8.84 11.24
N ARG A 181 -9.88 -7.55 10.97
CA ARG A 181 -10.35 -6.87 9.76
C ARG A 181 -9.56 -7.30 8.53
N ILE A 182 -8.23 -7.40 8.61
CA ILE A 182 -7.34 -7.85 7.53
C ILE A 182 -7.69 -9.27 7.08
N MET A 183 -7.95 -10.18 8.02
CA MET A 183 -8.30 -11.57 7.72
C MET A 183 -9.54 -11.72 6.82
N ARG A 184 -10.41 -10.71 6.80
CA ARG A 184 -11.63 -10.68 5.98
C ARG A 184 -11.44 -9.97 4.64
N LEU A 185 -10.40 -9.13 4.50
CA LEU A 185 -10.14 -8.36 3.28
C LEU A 185 -10.05 -9.20 1.99
N PRO A 186 -9.49 -10.43 1.97
CA PRO A 186 -9.47 -11.23 0.75
C PRO A 186 -10.86 -11.60 0.22
N LYS A 187 -11.87 -11.64 1.10
CA LYS A 187 -13.26 -11.96 0.77
C LYS A 187 -14.08 -10.72 0.38
N GLU A 188 -13.57 -9.53 0.67
CA GLU A 188 -14.26 -8.28 0.44
C GLU A 188 -13.84 -7.69 -0.89
N ARG A 189 -14.83 -7.54 -1.78
CA ARG A 189 -14.65 -6.85 -3.06
C ARG A 189 -15.00 -5.38 -2.89
N GLY A 190 -14.12 -4.51 -3.34
CA GLY A 190 -14.37 -3.08 -3.39
C GLY A 190 -13.15 -2.24 -3.04
N PRO A 191 -13.21 -0.94 -3.38
CA PRO A 191 -12.10 -0.04 -3.18
C PRO A 191 -11.88 0.23 -1.68
N LEU A 192 -10.62 0.16 -1.27
CA LEU A 192 -10.13 0.58 0.05
C LEU A 192 -9.37 1.91 -0.04
N VAL A 193 -9.05 2.33 -1.26
CA VAL A 193 -8.24 3.51 -1.56
C VAL A 193 -8.98 4.35 -2.58
N TYR A 194 -9.20 5.60 -2.24
CA TYR A 194 -9.76 6.59 -3.13
C TYR A 194 -8.69 7.62 -3.46
N LEU A 195 -8.21 7.61 -4.69
CA LEU A 195 -7.19 8.56 -5.14
C LEU A 195 -7.87 9.71 -5.88
N ASN A 196 -7.67 10.92 -5.38
CA ASN A 196 -8.04 12.13 -6.11
C ASN A 196 -6.90 12.46 -7.07
N ILE A 197 -7.02 11.95 -8.29
CA ILE A 197 -6.07 12.20 -9.36
C ILE A 197 -6.78 13.12 -10.35
N LYS A 198 -6.10 14.17 -10.83
CA LYS A 198 -6.71 15.12 -11.77
C LYS A 198 -7.33 14.34 -12.96
N PRO A 199 -8.54 14.67 -13.43
CA PRO A 199 -9.37 13.80 -14.28
C PRO A 199 -8.76 13.35 -15.63
N ASN A 200 -7.68 13.98 -16.10
CA ASN A 200 -7.07 13.65 -17.40
C ASN A 200 -6.06 12.49 -17.34
N LEU A 201 -6.00 11.74 -16.23
CA LEU A 201 -4.99 10.70 -16.03
C LEU A 201 -5.46 9.26 -16.36
N PHE A 202 -6.77 8.97 -16.39
CA PHE A 202 -7.27 7.58 -16.55
C PHE A 202 -8.50 7.42 -17.46
N GLN A 203 -8.94 8.48 -18.15
CA GLN A 203 -10.13 8.44 -19.01
C GLN A 203 -10.03 7.50 -20.23
N ASN A 204 -8.88 6.87 -20.49
CA ASN A 204 -8.66 6.00 -21.65
C ASN A 204 -8.53 4.51 -21.33
N TYR A 205 -8.93 4.06 -20.13
CA TYR A 205 -8.76 2.67 -19.70
C TYR A 205 -10.06 1.94 -19.32
N TYR A 206 -11.21 2.37 -19.85
CA TYR A 206 -12.49 1.64 -19.78
C TYR A 206 -13.13 1.54 -21.16
#